data_AF-A0A2D6N9E9-F1
#
_entry.id   AF-A0A2D6N9E9-F1
#
_cell.length_a   1.000
_cell.length_b   1.000
_cell.length_c   1.000
_cell.angle_alpha   90.00
_cell.angle_beta   90.00
_cell.angle_gamma   90.00
#
_symmetry.space_group_name_H-M   'P 1'
#
loop_
_entity.id
_entity.type
_entity.pdbx_description
1 polymer ?
#
loop_
_entity_poly.entity_id
_entity_poly.type
_entity_poly.pdbx_seq_one_letter_code
_entity_poly.pdbx_strand_id
1 'polypeptide(L)'
;MPVSRRCPTTRPEPWACRPSSVPLWGEPRCVGQQRGAYCTAEDPVTRSPRRGGPVTRQPDRRRHDDHSDVTLSAEDEAWLAERRQFPIQTQDHPAPMIPLLRRAWEQGDFCIQKTVEPHVHITTPHIWKGPFENGLLGSRINMGGAIQRDDMQQQARLETSIRVHVFETVRFYRQYVPGFEQAYLLFIAPYLGARGGPFIAGEHTLTPHDAMVGTKLDDVLYRNTRNAPPQYEGAPSGFDVPYRILLPKGVDGLLVTGNGASYLCRGHDSFGMRGRSSTMMLGAATGTAANACRGRGRRR
;
A
#
# COMPACT_ATOMS: atom_id res chain seq x y z
N MET A 1 -10.24 35.61 -14.71
CA MET A 1 -11.28 34.56 -14.70
C MET A 1 -11.24 33.86 -13.35
N PRO A 2 -12.33 33.78 -12.57
CA PRO A 2 -12.27 33.18 -11.25
C PRO A 2 -12.23 31.64 -11.39
N VAL A 3 -11.14 31.03 -10.91
CA VAL A 3 -11.02 29.58 -10.76
C VAL A 3 -12.00 29.15 -9.67
N SER A 4 -12.94 28.26 -9.99
CA SER A 4 -13.97 27.81 -9.07
C SER A 4 -13.36 27.05 -7.89
N ARG A 5 -13.60 27.55 -6.66
CA ARG A 5 -13.10 27.01 -5.38
C ARG A 5 -13.95 25.84 -4.86
N ARG A 6 -14.41 24.92 -5.73
CA ARG A 6 -15.20 23.75 -5.29
C ARG A 6 -14.38 22.48 -5.45
N CYS A 7 -14.27 21.72 -4.36
CA CYS A 7 -13.73 20.36 -4.38
C CYS A 7 -14.55 19.52 -5.39
N PRO A 8 -13.92 18.82 -6.36
CA PRO A 8 -14.66 18.06 -7.37
C PRO A 8 -15.63 17.06 -6.73
N THR A 9 -16.89 17.10 -7.15
CA THR A 9 -18.01 16.30 -6.63
C THR A 9 -18.23 14.98 -7.36
N THR A 10 -17.33 14.59 -8.26
CA THR A 10 -17.46 13.37 -9.05
C THR A 10 -17.25 12.14 -8.16
N ARG A 11 -18.29 11.31 -8.06
CA ARG A 11 -18.24 9.99 -7.42
C ARG A 11 -17.03 9.21 -7.98
N PRO A 12 -16.14 8.65 -7.16
CA PRO A 12 -15.29 7.58 -7.64
C PRO A 12 -16.20 6.40 -7.99
N GLU A 13 -16.10 5.87 -9.21
CA GLU A 13 -16.71 4.58 -9.54
C GLU A 13 -16.21 3.55 -8.50
N PRO A 14 -17.06 2.62 -8.03
CA PRO A 14 -16.57 1.48 -7.26
C PRO A 14 -15.48 0.79 -8.08
N TRP A 15 -14.46 0.29 -7.39
CA TRP A 15 -13.30 -0.42 -7.94
C TRP A 15 -13.73 -1.68 -8.72
N ALA A 16 -14.33 -1.52 -9.88
CA ALA A 16 -14.51 -2.58 -10.84
C ALA A 16 -13.26 -2.58 -11.71
N CYS A 17 -12.51 -3.69 -11.70
CA CYS A 17 -11.59 -4.00 -12.79
C CYS A 17 -12.39 -4.01 -14.10
N ARG A 18 -12.49 -2.87 -14.78
CA ARG A 18 -12.90 -2.86 -16.19
C ARG A 18 -11.65 -3.16 -17.02
N PRO A 19 -11.72 -4.13 -17.95
CA PRO A 19 -10.59 -4.45 -18.81
C PRO A 19 -10.27 -3.23 -19.66
N SER A 20 -9.02 -2.77 -19.62
CA SER A 20 -8.50 -1.76 -20.54
C SER A 20 -8.58 -2.29 -21.96
N SER A 21 -9.07 -1.48 -22.89
CA SER A 21 -9.22 -1.78 -24.32
C SER A 21 -7.89 -1.85 -25.11
N VAL A 22 -6.81 -2.29 -24.47
CA VAL A 22 -5.53 -2.57 -25.14
C VAL A 22 -5.46 -4.08 -25.32
N PRO A 23 -5.31 -4.61 -26.55
CA PRO A 23 -5.33 -6.05 -26.79
C PRO A 23 -4.06 -6.66 -26.21
N LEU A 24 -4.16 -7.20 -24.98
CA LEU A 24 -3.17 -8.11 -24.41
C LEU A 24 -3.54 -9.53 -24.81
N TRP A 25 -2.61 -10.17 -25.50
CA TRP A 25 -2.69 -11.54 -25.99
C TRP A 25 -2.87 -12.54 -24.84
N GLY A 26 -3.91 -13.37 -24.95
CA GLY A 26 -4.09 -14.61 -24.17
C GLY A 26 -4.79 -14.46 -22.83
N GLU A 27 -6.12 -14.35 -22.83
CA GLU A 27 -6.96 -14.39 -21.62
C GLU A 27 -7.03 -15.81 -21.01
N PRO A 28 -6.87 -15.97 -19.68
CA PRO A 28 -7.63 -16.95 -18.92
C PRO A 28 -8.93 -16.29 -18.41
N ARG A 29 -10.06 -16.88 -18.79
CA ARG A 29 -11.42 -16.45 -18.43
C ARG A 29 -11.59 -16.32 -16.90
N CYS A 30 -12.15 -15.19 -16.45
CA CYS A 30 -12.70 -15.09 -15.10
C CYS A 30 -13.93 -16.01 -14.97
N VAL A 31 -13.79 -17.12 -14.23
CA VAL A 31 -14.92 -17.95 -13.82
C VAL A 31 -15.58 -17.32 -12.60
N GLY A 32 -16.90 -17.20 -12.66
CA GLY A 32 -17.74 -16.39 -11.80
C GLY A 32 -17.66 -16.68 -10.31
N GLN A 33 -17.94 -15.63 -9.55
CA GLN A 33 -18.20 -15.63 -8.12
C GLN A 33 -19.44 -16.48 -7.81
N GLN A 34 -19.26 -17.77 -7.55
CA GLN A 34 -20.28 -18.58 -6.90
C GLN A 34 -20.16 -18.46 -5.39
N ARG A 35 -21.22 -17.94 -4.78
CA ARG A 35 -21.51 -18.13 -3.36
C ARG A 35 -21.62 -19.64 -3.12
N GLY A 36 -20.77 -20.20 -2.28
CA GLY A 36 -20.80 -21.61 -1.94
C GLY A 36 -20.15 -21.84 -0.58
N ALA A 37 -20.99 -22.16 0.40
CA ALA A 37 -20.58 -22.86 1.61
C ALA A 37 -19.85 -24.14 1.20
N TYR A 38 -18.69 -24.42 1.80
CA TYR A 38 -18.09 -25.74 1.71
C TYR A 38 -17.92 -26.33 3.10
N CYS A 39 -18.56 -27.50 3.22
CA CYS A 39 -18.59 -28.41 4.33
C CYS A 39 -17.18 -28.82 4.77
N THR A 40 -17.04 -28.97 6.08
CA THR A 40 -15.92 -29.63 6.76
C THR A 40 -15.84 -31.08 6.31
N ALA A 41 -14.72 -31.46 5.68
CA ALA A 41 -14.29 -32.85 5.58
C ALA A 41 -13.12 -33.03 6.55
N GLU A 42 -13.34 -33.89 7.55
CA GLU A 42 -12.35 -34.32 8.53
C GLU A 42 -11.37 -35.31 7.89
N ASP A 43 -10.09 -35.21 8.23
CA ASP A 43 -9.19 -36.37 8.29
C ASP A 43 -7.99 -36.07 9.21
N PRO A 44 -7.38 -37.10 9.84
CA PRO A 44 -6.99 -37.04 11.22
C PRO A 44 -5.46 -36.96 11.36
N VAL A 45 -4.97 -35.86 11.94
CA VAL A 45 -3.60 -35.80 12.43
C VAL A 45 -3.63 -35.58 13.95
N THR A 46 -3.30 -36.67 14.63
CA THR A 46 -2.98 -36.84 16.06
C THR A 46 -2.69 -35.54 16.83
N ARG A 47 -3.70 -35.07 17.58
CA ARG A 47 -3.55 -34.00 18.58
C ARG A 47 -2.90 -34.55 19.85
N SER A 48 -1.71 -34.05 20.20
CA SER A 48 -1.25 -34.04 21.58
C SER A 48 -2.05 -33.01 22.40
N PRO A 49 -2.48 -33.30 23.63
CA PRO A 49 -3.37 -32.41 24.38
C PRO A 49 -2.59 -31.22 24.96
N ARG A 50 -2.63 -30.07 24.29
CA ARG A 50 -2.31 -28.79 24.95
C ARG A 50 -3.55 -28.32 25.69
N ARG A 51 -3.41 -28.23 27.03
CA ARG A 51 -4.41 -27.70 27.96
C ARG A 51 -5.00 -26.39 27.42
N GLY A 52 -6.31 -26.39 27.20
CA GLY A 52 -7.08 -25.21 26.81
C GLY A 52 -7.12 -24.21 27.95
N GLY A 53 -6.33 -23.15 27.85
CA GLY A 53 -6.70 -21.86 28.42
C GLY A 53 -7.65 -21.16 27.44
N PRO A 54 -8.57 -20.30 27.91
CA PRO A 54 -9.40 -19.51 27.01
C PRO A 54 -8.47 -18.72 26.08
N VAL A 55 -8.68 -18.86 24.77
CA VAL A 55 -8.13 -17.92 23.79
C VAL A 55 -8.79 -16.59 24.09
N THR A 56 -8.15 -15.79 24.94
CA THR A 56 -8.48 -14.38 25.07
C THR A 56 -8.39 -13.81 23.66
N ARG A 57 -9.53 -13.32 23.13
CA ARG A 57 -9.52 -12.45 21.97
C ARG A 57 -8.52 -11.35 22.30
N GLN A 58 -7.35 -11.42 21.69
CA GLN A 58 -6.35 -10.38 21.84
C GLN A 58 -7.05 -9.10 21.36
N PRO A 59 -7.16 -8.06 22.20
CA PRO A 59 -7.85 -6.84 21.79
C PRO A 59 -7.21 -6.34 20.49
N ASP A 60 -8.06 -5.89 19.57
CA ASP A 60 -7.65 -5.39 18.25
C ASP A 60 -6.59 -4.30 18.47
N ARG A 61 -5.32 -4.65 18.26
CA ARG A 61 -4.15 -3.76 18.46
C ARG A 61 -4.14 -2.57 17.49
N ARG A 62 -5.24 -2.34 16.76
CA ARG A 62 -5.42 -1.27 15.78
C ARG A 62 -6.08 -0.03 16.34
N ARG A 63 -6.74 -0.07 17.51
CA ARG A 63 -7.03 1.17 18.22
C ARG A 63 -5.73 1.61 18.88
N HIS A 64 -5.07 2.62 18.34
CA HIS A 64 -4.32 3.49 19.24
C HIS A 64 -5.34 3.97 20.27
N ASP A 65 -5.17 3.57 21.53
CA ASP A 65 -6.05 4.01 22.61
C ASP A 65 -6.02 5.54 22.60
N ASP A 66 -7.09 6.14 22.07
CA ASP A 66 -7.27 7.56 22.08
C ASP A 66 -7.59 7.94 23.53
N HIS A 67 -6.56 8.35 24.26
CA HIS A 67 -6.68 8.79 25.65
C HIS A 67 -7.27 10.20 25.77
N SER A 68 -7.90 10.73 24.71
CA SER A 68 -8.55 12.04 24.79
C SER A 68 -9.95 11.94 25.40
N ASP A 69 -10.27 12.88 26.29
CA ASP A 69 -11.60 13.01 26.91
C ASP A 69 -12.63 13.67 25.96
N VAL A 70 -12.40 13.63 24.64
CA VAL A 70 -13.25 14.33 23.66
C VAL A 70 -14.32 13.38 23.13
N THR A 71 -15.56 13.65 23.52
CA THR A 71 -16.74 12.99 22.97
C THR A 71 -17.13 13.63 21.64
N LEU A 72 -17.21 12.82 20.58
CA LEU A 72 -17.67 13.27 19.26
C LEU A 72 -19.18 13.53 19.24
N SER A 73 -19.61 14.55 18.50
CA SER A 73 -21.03 14.77 18.25
C SER A 73 -21.56 13.77 17.21
N ALA A 74 -22.89 13.56 17.17
CA ALA A 74 -23.52 12.71 16.16
C ALA A 74 -23.24 13.19 14.72
N GLU A 75 -23.06 14.51 14.52
CA GLU A 75 -22.66 15.08 13.24
C GLU A 75 -21.22 14.72 12.86
N ASP A 76 -20.31 14.74 13.83
CA ASP A 76 -18.90 14.37 13.61
C ASP A 76 -18.78 12.87 13.29
N GLU A 77 -19.53 12.03 13.98
CA GLU A 77 -19.61 10.59 13.70
C GLU A 77 -20.21 10.31 12.32
N ALA A 78 -21.28 11.00 11.95
CA ALA A 78 -21.89 10.89 10.63
C ALA A 78 -20.91 11.31 9.53
N TRP A 79 -20.20 12.43 9.73
CA TRP A 79 -19.20 12.94 8.79
C TRP A 79 -18.00 11.99 8.64
N LEU A 80 -17.53 11.38 9.74
CA LEU A 80 -16.50 10.34 9.71
C LEU A 80 -16.93 9.07 8.95
N ALA A 81 -18.20 8.70 9.04
CA ALA A 81 -18.74 7.54 8.36
C ALA A 81 -18.79 7.75 6.83
N GLU A 82 -18.71 8.99 6.34
CA GLU A 82 -18.72 9.28 4.92
C GLU A 82 -17.40 8.88 4.23
N ARG A 83 -17.46 7.81 3.43
CA ARG A 83 -16.32 7.28 2.66
C ARG A 83 -15.78 8.22 1.59
N ARG A 84 -16.48 9.32 1.29
CA ARG A 84 -16.05 10.29 0.28
C ARG A 84 -14.86 11.11 0.78
N GLN A 85 -14.83 11.40 2.07
CA GLN A 85 -13.78 12.12 2.78
C GLN A 85 -12.69 11.15 3.26
N PHE A 86 -13.09 9.92 3.61
CA PHE A 86 -12.22 8.87 4.15
C PHE A 86 -12.42 7.52 3.44
N PRO A 87 -11.94 7.34 2.19
CA PRO A 87 -12.06 6.05 1.51
C PRO A 87 -11.19 4.96 2.16
N ILE A 88 -10.15 5.35 2.89
CA ILE A 88 -9.39 4.48 3.78
C ILE A 88 -9.80 4.80 5.21
N GLN A 89 -10.80 4.08 5.73
CA GLN A 89 -11.26 4.24 7.12
C GLN A 89 -10.28 3.71 8.17
N THR A 90 -9.15 3.11 7.75
CA THR A 90 -8.11 2.61 8.67
C THR A 90 -7.14 3.71 9.13
N GLN A 91 -7.33 4.95 8.69
CA GLN A 91 -6.58 6.09 9.22
C GLN A 91 -7.32 6.62 10.44
N ASP A 92 -6.95 6.11 11.62
CA ASP A 92 -7.48 6.63 12.88
C ASP A 92 -6.98 8.06 13.06
N HIS A 93 -7.89 9.03 12.98
CA HIS A 93 -7.63 10.39 13.39
C HIS A 93 -8.00 10.53 14.87
N PRO A 94 -7.20 11.21 15.70
CA PRO A 94 -7.57 11.48 17.08
C PRO A 94 -8.94 12.19 17.15
N ALA A 95 -9.81 11.79 18.07
CA ALA A 95 -11.14 12.37 18.25
C ALA A 95 -11.13 13.93 18.30
N PRO A 96 -10.16 14.61 18.95
CA PRO A 96 -10.13 16.07 18.98
C PRO A 96 -9.92 16.73 17.60
N MET A 97 -9.34 15.99 16.64
CA MET A 97 -9.09 16.52 15.29
C MET A 97 -10.35 16.52 14.43
N ILE A 98 -11.32 15.66 14.71
CA ILE A 98 -12.48 15.42 13.84
C ILE A 98 -13.33 16.67 13.65
N PRO A 99 -13.75 17.39 14.71
CA PRO A 99 -14.58 18.58 14.53
C PRO A 99 -13.85 19.70 13.77
N LEU A 100 -12.53 19.81 13.97
CA LEU A 100 -11.69 20.79 13.29
C LEU A 100 -11.59 20.50 11.79
N LEU A 101 -11.38 19.23 11.44
CA LEU A 101 -11.32 18.75 10.06
C LEU A 101 -12.67 18.92 9.36
N ARG A 102 -13.77 18.57 10.03
CA ARG A 102 -15.13 18.76 9.50
C ARG A 102 -15.40 20.24 9.22
N ARG A 103 -15.13 21.12 10.18
CA ARG A 103 -15.33 22.57 10.01
C ARG A 103 -14.54 23.11 8.83
N ALA A 104 -13.26 22.74 8.70
CA ALA A 104 -12.43 23.17 7.57
C ALA A 104 -12.91 22.61 6.22
N TRP A 105 -13.47 21.40 6.22
CA TRP A 105 -14.08 20.78 5.04
C TRP A 105 -15.35 21.51 4.59
N GLU A 106 -16.27 21.79 5.52
CA GLU A 106 -17.54 22.47 5.27
C GLU A 106 -17.32 23.91 4.75
N GLN A 107 -16.28 24.58 5.26
CA GLN A 107 -15.86 25.91 4.80
C GLN A 107 -15.12 25.89 3.46
N GLY A 108 -14.65 24.71 3.02
CA GLY A 108 -13.86 24.55 1.79
C GLY A 108 -12.39 24.99 1.93
N ASP A 109 -11.90 25.16 3.15
CA ASP A 109 -10.55 25.64 3.43
C ASP A 109 -9.50 24.52 3.44
N PHE A 110 -9.92 23.29 3.75
CA PHE A 110 -9.05 22.12 3.74
C PHE A 110 -9.80 20.84 3.37
N CYS A 111 -9.11 19.93 2.68
CA CYS A 111 -9.61 18.59 2.37
C CYS A 111 -8.62 17.54 2.87
N ILE A 112 -9.09 16.46 3.48
CA ILE A 112 -8.19 15.36 3.89
C ILE A 112 -7.74 14.56 2.67
N GLN A 113 -8.63 14.44 1.70
CA GLN A 113 -8.37 13.76 0.45
C GLN A 113 -8.71 14.65 -0.74
N LYS A 114 -7.82 14.64 -1.72
CA LYS A 114 -7.96 15.36 -2.98
C LYS A 114 -7.71 14.40 -4.15
N THR A 115 -8.67 14.33 -5.06
CA THR A 115 -8.47 13.66 -6.35
C THR A 115 -7.71 14.60 -7.27
N VAL A 116 -6.52 14.18 -7.71
CA VAL A 116 -5.70 14.94 -8.66
C VAL A 116 -6.02 14.49 -10.08
N GLU A 117 -6.16 13.18 -10.28
CA GLU A 117 -6.56 12.53 -11.53
C GLU A 117 -7.57 11.41 -11.21
N PRO A 118 -8.37 10.90 -12.17
CA PRO A 118 -9.47 9.96 -11.91
C PRO A 118 -9.10 8.74 -11.04
N HIS A 119 -7.83 8.32 -11.09
CA HIS A 119 -7.31 7.18 -10.33
C HIS A 119 -6.10 7.55 -9.49
N VAL A 120 -5.87 8.83 -9.18
CA VAL A 120 -4.77 9.30 -8.33
C VAL A 120 -5.28 10.27 -7.29
N HIS A 121 -5.05 9.92 -6.03
CA HIS A 121 -5.55 10.67 -4.88
C HIS A 121 -4.41 11.01 -3.94
N ILE A 122 -4.45 12.24 -3.42
CA ILE A 122 -3.66 12.66 -2.27
C ILE A 122 -4.49 12.37 -1.03
N THR A 123 -3.85 11.82 0.00
CA THR A 123 -4.47 11.59 1.31
C THR A 123 -3.53 12.11 2.39
N THR A 124 -4.08 12.91 3.30
CA THR A 124 -3.38 13.40 4.49
C THR A 124 -3.76 12.53 5.69
N PRO A 125 -2.89 11.58 6.12
CA PRO A 125 -3.11 10.82 7.34
C PRO A 125 -2.98 11.71 8.59
N HIS A 126 -3.36 11.15 9.73
CA HIS A 126 -3.11 11.76 11.03
C HIS A 126 -1.64 12.16 11.23
N ILE A 127 -1.43 13.21 12.02
CA ILE A 127 -0.13 13.53 12.57
C ILE A 127 0.26 12.45 13.57
N TRP A 128 1.51 12.01 13.52
CA TRP A 128 2.11 11.24 14.60
C TRP A 128 3.21 12.06 15.27
N LYS A 129 3.42 11.79 16.57
CA LYS A 129 4.61 12.27 17.26
C LYS A 129 5.81 11.57 16.62
N GLY A 130 6.74 12.35 16.06
CA GLY A 130 7.95 11.79 15.46
C GLY A 130 8.74 10.98 16.49
N PRO A 131 9.67 10.10 16.06
CA PRO A 131 10.53 9.34 16.98
C PRO A 131 11.50 10.23 17.79
N PHE A 132 11.40 11.55 17.69
CA PHE A 132 12.26 12.53 18.33
C PHE A 132 11.45 13.24 19.42
N GLU A 133 11.91 13.19 20.67
CA GLU A 133 11.25 13.77 21.85
C GLU A 133 11.37 15.31 21.92
N ASN A 134 11.18 16.01 20.81
CA ASN A 134 11.51 17.45 20.68
C ASN A 134 10.31 18.33 20.32
N GLY A 135 9.07 17.87 20.58
CA GLY A 135 7.86 18.59 20.15
C GLY A 135 7.65 18.63 18.63
N LEU A 136 8.42 17.83 17.88
CA LEU A 136 8.30 17.71 16.43
C LEU A 136 7.20 16.72 16.06
N LEU A 137 6.32 17.18 15.18
CA LEU A 137 5.20 16.42 14.67
C LEU A 137 5.42 16.11 13.19
N GLY A 138 5.16 14.86 12.81
CA GLY A 138 5.25 14.42 11.42
C GLY A 138 3.88 14.17 10.84
N SER A 139 3.66 14.57 9.59
CA SER A 139 2.54 14.08 8.77
C SER A 139 3.08 13.51 7.45
N ARG A 140 2.39 12.49 6.92
CA ARG A 140 2.81 11.68 5.75
C ARG A 140 1.81 11.95 4.66
N ILE A 141 1.93 13.07 3.97
CA ILE A 141 1.03 13.31 2.86
C ILE A 141 1.37 12.32 1.76
N ASN A 142 0.45 11.38 1.54
CA ASN A 142 0.65 10.26 0.63
C ASN A 142 -0.10 10.52 -0.66
N MET A 143 0.42 9.96 -1.74
CA MET A 143 -0.31 9.85 -3.00
C MET A 143 -0.39 8.39 -3.40
N GLY A 144 -1.61 7.95 -3.72
CA GLY A 144 -1.91 6.58 -4.13
C GLY A 144 -2.74 6.57 -5.40
N GLY A 145 -2.53 5.56 -6.24
CA GLY A 145 -3.23 5.47 -7.51
C GLY A 145 -2.44 4.88 -8.65
N ALA A 146 -2.96 5.06 -9.86
CA ALA A 146 -2.32 4.68 -11.12
C ALA A 146 -1.24 5.72 -11.53
N ILE A 147 -0.11 5.69 -10.82
CA ILE A 147 1.04 6.57 -11.08
C ILE A 147 1.93 5.94 -12.15
N GLN A 148 2.03 6.57 -13.32
CA GLN A 148 2.90 6.18 -14.43
C GLN A 148 4.28 6.83 -14.26
N ARG A 149 5.33 6.01 -14.22
CA ARG A 149 6.70 6.49 -13.95
C ARG A 149 7.42 7.00 -15.19
N ASP A 150 6.94 6.62 -16.36
CA ASP A 150 7.42 7.00 -17.68
C ASP A 150 6.76 8.30 -18.18
N ASP A 151 5.58 8.67 -17.67
CA ASP A 151 4.92 9.94 -17.98
C ASP A 151 5.44 11.08 -17.09
N MET A 152 6.41 11.84 -17.60
CA MET A 152 6.98 13.00 -16.89
C MET A 152 6.00 14.16 -16.70
N GLN A 153 4.99 14.29 -17.57
CA GLN A 153 3.97 15.33 -17.43
C GLN A 153 3.02 14.98 -16.27
N GLN A 154 2.65 13.70 -16.14
CA GLN A 154 1.91 13.21 -14.98
C GLN A 154 2.73 13.44 -13.70
N GLN A 155 4.00 13.02 -13.67
CA GLN A 155 4.86 13.23 -12.50
C GLN A 155 4.93 14.71 -12.07
N ALA A 156 5.09 15.63 -13.02
CA ALA A 156 5.12 17.07 -12.72
C ALA A 156 3.80 17.60 -12.13
N ARG A 157 2.65 17.18 -12.68
CA ARG A 157 1.33 17.54 -12.14
C ARG A 157 1.12 16.99 -10.74
N LEU A 158 1.48 15.72 -10.53
CA LEU A 158 1.34 15.04 -9.25
C LEU A 158 2.23 15.68 -8.18
N GLU A 159 3.49 15.97 -8.51
CA GLU A 159 4.43 16.62 -7.61
C GLU A 159 3.97 18.05 -7.23
N THR A 160 3.47 18.82 -8.21
CA THR A 160 2.91 20.14 -7.93
C THR A 160 1.71 20.04 -6.99
N SER A 161 0.80 19.11 -7.26
CA SER A 161 -0.44 18.95 -6.49
C SER A 161 -0.19 18.52 -5.05
N ILE A 162 0.74 17.58 -4.83
CA ILE A 162 1.07 17.13 -3.47
C ILE A 162 1.79 18.22 -2.67
N ARG A 163 2.65 19.02 -3.30
CA ARG A 163 3.32 20.15 -2.64
C ARG A 163 2.33 21.22 -2.23
N VAL A 164 1.40 21.59 -3.12
CA VAL A 164 0.31 22.53 -2.77
C VAL A 164 -0.47 21.98 -1.58
N HIS A 165 -0.78 20.68 -1.58
CA HIS A 165 -1.49 20.07 -0.47
C HIS A 165 -0.71 20.12 0.85
N VAL A 166 0.61 19.96 0.84
CA VAL A 166 1.45 20.14 2.04
C VAL A 166 1.29 21.54 2.63
N PHE A 167 1.28 22.58 1.79
CA PHE A 167 1.06 23.94 2.27
C PHE A 167 -0.38 24.17 2.75
N GLU A 168 -1.38 23.59 2.08
CA GLU A 168 -2.78 23.59 2.54
C GLU A 168 -2.91 22.94 3.93
N THR A 169 -2.22 21.82 4.16
CA THR A 169 -2.19 21.12 5.45
C THR A 169 -1.54 21.98 6.54
N VAL A 170 -0.38 22.60 6.29
CA VAL A 170 0.26 23.51 7.27
C VAL A 170 -0.64 24.70 7.58
N ARG A 171 -1.32 25.26 6.57
CA ARG A 171 -2.29 26.35 6.78
C ARG A 171 -3.46 25.90 7.65
N PHE A 172 -4.01 24.71 7.40
CA PHE A 172 -5.06 24.12 8.24
C PHE A 172 -4.62 24.04 9.70
N TYR A 173 -3.42 23.50 9.97
CA TYR A 173 -2.90 23.43 11.34
C TYR A 173 -2.84 24.79 12.02
N ARG A 174 -2.30 25.81 11.34
CA ARG A 174 -2.18 27.16 11.90
C ARG A 174 -3.52 27.86 12.16
N GLN A 175 -4.54 27.54 11.36
CA GLN A 175 -5.84 28.21 11.43
C GLN A 175 -6.83 27.52 12.39
N TYR A 176 -6.79 26.19 12.47
CA TYR A 176 -7.83 25.42 13.15
C TYR A 176 -7.34 24.69 14.40
N VAL A 177 -6.05 24.38 14.52
CA VAL A 177 -5.54 23.56 15.63
C VAL A 177 -4.90 24.45 16.70
N PRO A 178 -5.49 24.54 17.91
CA PRO A 178 -4.92 25.35 18.98
C PRO A 178 -3.50 24.93 19.33
N GLY A 179 -2.61 25.90 19.51
CA GLY A 179 -1.19 25.68 19.79
C GLY A 179 -0.29 25.52 18.55
N PHE A 180 -0.86 25.51 17.35
CA PHE A 180 -0.13 25.43 16.08
C PHE A 180 -0.04 26.75 15.33
N GLU A 181 -0.37 27.89 15.96
CA GLU A 181 -0.44 29.20 15.30
C GLU A 181 0.91 29.60 14.67
N GLN A 182 2.00 29.19 15.33
CA GLN A 182 3.39 29.40 14.91
C GLN A 182 4.00 28.18 14.21
N ALA A 183 3.22 27.16 13.87
CA ALA A 183 3.71 26.00 13.14
C ALA A 183 4.23 26.41 11.76
N TYR A 184 5.38 25.86 11.38
CA TYR A 184 5.98 26.09 10.07
C TYR A 184 6.50 24.78 9.49
N LEU A 185 6.61 24.77 8.16
CA LEU A 185 7.11 23.62 7.43
C LEU A 185 8.64 23.56 7.55
N LEU A 186 9.15 22.60 8.33
CA LEU A 186 10.60 22.42 8.51
C LEU A 186 11.25 21.73 7.30
N PHE A 187 10.63 20.67 6.79
CA PHE A 187 11.19 19.87 5.70
C PHE A 187 10.08 19.18 4.89
N ILE A 188 10.29 19.07 3.59
CA ILE A 188 9.52 18.23 2.67
C ILE A 188 10.46 17.39 1.83
N ALA A 189 9.99 16.21 1.40
CA ALA A 189 10.74 15.41 0.46
C ALA A 189 11.03 16.21 -0.84
N PRO A 190 12.26 16.15 -1.37
CA PRO A 190 12.65 16.92 -2.54
C PRO A 190 12.02 16.41 -3.83
N TYR A 191 11.51 15.17 -3.88
CA TYR A 191 10.91 14.57 -5.06
C TYR A 191 9.71 13.71 -4.71
N LEU A 192 8.73 13.64 -5.61
CA LEU A 192 7.67 12.64 -5.53
C LEU A 192 8.23 11.27 -5.94
N GLY A 193 8.42 10.39 -4.95
CA GLY A 193 8.86 9.01 -5.19
C GLY A 193 7.68 8.06 -5.33
N ALA A 194 7.54 7.42 -6.49
CA ALA A 194 6.67 6.25 -6.64
C ALA A 194 7.36 4.99 -6.14
N ARG A 195 6.61 4.13 -5.44
CA ARG A 195 7.05 2.78 -5.09
C ARG A 195 6.66 1.80 -6.21
N GLY A 196 7.48 0.77 -6.40
CA GLY A 196 7.39 -0.08 -7.58
C GLY A 196 8.03 0.59 -8.81
N GLY A 197 8.07 -0.14 -9.93
CA GLY A 197 8.67 0.35 -11.16
C GLY A 197 8.78 -0.75 -12.20
N PRO A 198 9.46 -0.46 -13.33
CA PRO A 198 9.71 -1.46 -14.36
C PRO A 198 10.46 -2.65 -13.77
N PHE A 199 9.99 -3.83 -14.12
CA PHE A 199 10.63 -5.10 -13.82
C PHE A 199 10.74 -5.91 -15.11
N ILE A 200 11.65 -6.89 -15.15
CA ILE A 200 11.80 -7.74 -16.33
C ILE A 200 10.58 -8.64 -16.54
N ALA A 201 10.24 -8.90 -17.80
CA ALA A 201 9.38 -10.04 -18.11
C ALA A 201 10.17 -11.33 -17.83
N GLY A 202 10.03 -11.88 -16.62
CA GLY A 202 10.73 -13.09 -16.22
C GLY A 202 10.02 -14.36 -16.68
N GLU A 203 10.72 -15.51 -16.58
CA GLU A 203 10.15 -16.84 -16.86
C GLU A 203 8.90 -17.12 -16.02
N HIS A 204 8.83 -16.54 -14.82
CA HIS A 204 7.60 -16.37 -14.05
C HIS A 204 7.47 -14.94 -13.54
N THR A 205 6.25 -14.43 -13.45
CA THR A 205 5.94 -13.15 -12.79
C THR A 205 5.11 -13.44 -11.56
N LEU A 206 5.70 -13.22 -10.37
CA LEU A 206 4.95 -13.35 -9.13
C LEU A 206 3.84 -12.31 -9.07
N THR A 207 2.63 -12.75 -8.76
CA THR A 207 1.44 -11.90 -8.72
C THR A 207 0.95 -11.66 -7.29
N PRO A 208 0.12 -10.63 -7.08
CA PRO A 208 -0.63 -10.46 -5.84
C PRO A 208 -1.40 -11.70 -5.41
N HIS A 209 -1.97 -12.42 -6.39
CA HIS A 209 -2.77 -13.60 -6.14
C HIS A 209 -1.92 -14.73 -5.55
N ASP A 210 -0.70 -14.94 -6.06
CA ASP A 210 0.20 -15.99 -5.57
C ASP A 210 0.53 -15.82 -4.09
N ALA A 211 0.74 -14.57 -3.68
CA ALA A 211 0.99 -14.24 -2.28
C ALA A 211 -0.24 -14.44 -1.39
N MET A 212 -1.44 -14.17 -1.91
CA MET A 212 -2.71 -14.36 -1.19
C MET A 212 -3.00 -15.84 -0.95
N VAL A 213 -2.91 -16.68 -1.97
CA VAL A 213 -3.22 -18.12 -1.86
C VAL A 213 -2.07 -18.95 -1.31
N GLY A 214 -0.87 -18.35 -1.18
CA GLY A 214 0.29 -19.03 -0.63
C GLY A 214 0.90 -20.05 -1.59
N THR A 215 0.94 -19.71 -2.89
CA THR A 215 1.41 -20.59 -3.97
C THR A 215 2.70 -21.30 -3.59
N LYS A 216 2.72 -22.62 -3.83
CA LYS A 216 3.89 -23.48 -3.67
C LYS A 216 4.51 -23.76 -5.02
N LEU A 217 5.83 -23.66 -5.09
CA LEU A 217 6.57 -23.80 -6.33
C LEU A 217 7.76 -24.73 -6.12
N ASP A 218 8.28 -25.24 -7.22
CA ASP A 218 9.25 -26.34 -7.27
C ASP A 218 10.71 -25.84 -7.19
N ASP A 219 10.96 -24.57 -7.55
CA ASP A 219 12.29 -23.94 -7.62
C ASP A 219 12.45 -22.80 -6.60
N VAL A 220 12.13 -23.08 -5.33
CA VAL A 220 12.06 -22.05 -4.27
C VAL A 220 13.44 -21.52 -3.86
N LEU A 221 13.62 -20.20 -3.92
CA LEU A 221 14.77 -19.53 -3.31
C LEU A 221 14.58 -19.31 -1.82
N TYR A 222 13.39 -18.83 -1.45
CA TYR A 222 12.96 -18.66 -0.07
C TYR A 222 11.45 -18.53 -0.01
N ARG A 223 10.91 -18.63 1.21
CA ARG A 223 9.51 -18.42 1.49
C ARG A 223 9.29 -17.05 2.11
N ASN A 224 8.41 -16.26 1.53
CA ASN A 224 8.07 -14.95 2.05
C ASN A 224 6.84 -15.03 2.97
N THR A 225 7.07 -14.76 4.25
CA THR A 225 6.04 -14.79 5.31
C THR A 225 5.67 -13.41 5.83
N ARG A 226 6.19 -12.33 5.23
CA ARG A 226 6.03 -10.96 5.75
C ARG A 226 4.56 -10.58 5.97
N ASN A 227 3.66 -11.05 5.09
CA ASN A 227 2.23 -10.76 5.15
C ASN A 227 1.37 -12.01 5.41
N ALA A 228 1.97 -13.06 5.98
CA ALA A 228 1.27 -14.23 6.50
C ALA A 228 0.40 -13.99 7.77
N PRO A 229 0.54 -12.91 8.57
CA PRO A 229 -0.38 -12.63 9.67
C PRO A 229 -1.73 -12.02 9.21
N PRO A 230 -2.80 -12.11 10.03
CA PRO A 230 -4.22 -11.91 9.64
C PRO A 230 -4.62 -10.48 9.20
N GLN A 231 -3.67 -9.58 9.03
CA GLN A 231 -3.88 -8.18 8.64
C GLN A 231 -4.02 -8.00 7.12
N TYR A 232 -3.56 -8.98 6.33
CA TYR A 232 -3.50 -8.91 4.87
C TYR A 232 -4.17 -10.09 4.15
N GLU A 233 -4.96 -10.91 4.88
CA GLU A 233 -5.68 -12.08 4.33
C GLU A 233 -4.81 -13.11 3.59
N GLY A 234 -3.48 -13.01 3.69
CA GLY A 234 -2.55 -13.93 3.03
C GLY A 234 -2.52 -15.30 3.71
N ALA A 235 -2.12 -16.32 2.96
CA ALA A 235 -1.94 -17.66 3.49
C ALA A 235 -0.97 -17.64 4.70
N PRO A 236 -1.34 -18.24 5.86
CA PRO A 236 -0.48 -18.28 7.05
C PRO A 236 0.88 -18.95 6.82
N SER A 237 0.96 -19.80 5.78
CA SER A 237 2.22 -20.44 5.39
C SER A 237 3.16 -19.50 4.61
N GLY A 238 2.71 -18.31 4.21
CA GLY A 238 3.41 -17.48 3.22
C GLY A 238 3.38 -18.09 1.82
N PHE A 239 4.13 -17.48 0.91
CA PHE A 239 4.24 -17.91 -0.49
C PHE A 239 5.68 -18.17 -0.88
N ASP A 240 5.88 -19.05 -1.86
CA ASP A 240 7.20 -19.40 -2.36
C ASP A 240 7.67 -18.36 -3.39
N VAL A 241 8.94 -17.96 -3.27
CA VAL A 241 9.61 -17.05 -4.22
C VAL A 241 10.54 -17.90 -5.09
N PRO A 242 10.22 -18.12 -6.38
CA PRO A 242 10.95 -19.08 -7.20
C PRO A 242 12.19 -18.44 -7.86
N TYR A 243 13.17 -19.26 -8.24
CA TYR A 243 14.38 -18.81 -8.92
C TYR A 243 14.07 -18.17 -10.28
N ARG A 244 13.07 -18.71 -10.98
CA ARG A 244 12.69 -18.26 -12.33
C ARG A 244 12.17 -16.82 -12.43
N ILE A 245 11.93 -16.11 -11.31
CA ILE A 245 11.68 -14.64 -11.36
C ILE A 245 12.92 -13.82 -11.68
N LEU A 246 14.12 -14.40 -11.49
CA LEU A 246 15.39 -13.74 -11.74
C LEU A 246 15.81 -13.84 -13.22
N LEU A 247 15.12 -14.69 -14.01
CA LEU A 247 15.47 -15.06 -15.37
C LEU A 247 14.63 -14.26 -16.37
N PRO A 248 15.20 -13.32 -17.15
CA PRO A 248 14.47 -12.63 -18.21
C PRO A 248 14.15 -13.58 -19.36
N LYS A 249 12.91 -13.53 -19.86
CA LYS A 249 12.49 -14.30 -21.04
C LYS A 249 13.30 -13.90 -22.26
N GLY A 250 13.81 -14.89 -22.98
CA GLY A 250 14.51 -14.70 -24.25
C GLY A 250 15.91 -14.07 -24.14
N VAL A 251 16.47 -13.94 -22.93
CA VAL A 251 17.82 -13.40 -22.72
C VAL A 251 18.65 -14.35 -21.86
N ASP A 252 19.56 -15.09 -22.50
CA ASP A 252 20.49 -15.97 -21.77
C ASP A 252 21.62 -15.17 -21.11
N GLY A 253 22.15 -15.70 -20.01
CA GLY A 253 23.34 -15.17 -19.34
C GLY A 253 23.11 -13.88 -18.57
N LEU A 254 21.85 -13.46 -18.40
CA LEU A 254 21.44 -12.32 -17.58
C LEU A 254 20.59 -12.79 -16.40
N LEU A 255 20.93 -12.33 -15.20
CA LEU A 255 20.09 -12.45 -14.01
C LEU A 255 19.72 -11.05 -13.51
N VAL A 256 18.47 -10.86 -13.09
CA VAL A 256 18.00 -9.58 -12.55
C VAL A 256 17.42 -9.77 -11.16
N THR A 257 17.84 -8.92 -10.23
CA THR A 257 17.52 -9.03 -8.79
C THR A 257 16.96 -7.74 -8.22
N GLY A 258 16.51 -7.77 -6.97
CA GLY A 258 15.89 -6.63 -6.29
C GLY A 258 14.61 -6.17 -7.01
N ASN A 259 14.36 -4.87 -7.06
CA ASN A 259 13.15 -4.30 -7.67
C ASN A 259 12.99 -4.59 -9.17
N GLY A 260 14.07 -4.96 -9.86
CA GLY A 260 14.01 -5.31 -11.28
C GLY A 260 13.53 -6.74 -11.53
N ALA A 261 13.54 -7.62 -10.52
CA ALA A 261 13.12 -9.02 -10.66
C ALA A 261 11.62 -9.14 -10.97
N SER A 262 11.22 -10.24 -11.59
CA SER A 262 9.88 -10.42 -12.14
C SER A 262 8.81 -10.66 -11.08
N TYR A 263 8.32 -9.57 -10.48
CA TYR A 263 7.17 -9.59 -9.58
C TYR A 263 6.36 -8.29 -9.71
N LEU A 264 5.04 -8.42 -9.57
CA LEU A 264 4.13 -7.29 -9.61
C LEU A 264 4.20 -6.48 -8.31
N CYS A 265 5.01 -5.43 -8.31
CA CYS A 265 5.09 -4.46 -7.23
C CYS A 265 3.98 -3.40 -7.34
N ARG A 266 2.89 -3.52 -6.58
CA ARG A 266 1.87 -2.47 -6.48
C ARG A 266 2.09 -1.61 -5.22
N GLY A 267 2.27 -0.30 -5.40
CA GLY A 267 2.23 0.69 -4.31
C GLY A 267 3.18 0.37 -3.13
N HIS A 268 2.65 0.28 -1.91
CA HIS A 268 3.40 -0.01 -0.67
C HIS A 268 4.06 -1.41 -0.64
N ASP A 269 4.06 -2.16 -1.75
CA ASP A 269 4.56 -3.54 -1.83
C ASP A 269 3.84 -4.41 -0.80
N SER A 270 2.56 -4.63 -1.05
CA SER A 270 1.66 -5.42 -0.20
C SER A 270 2.05 -6.89 -0.05
N PHE A 271 3.18 -7.34 -0.63
CA PHE A 271 3.69 -8.71 -0.52
C PHE A 271 5.11 -8.75 0.05
N GLY A 272 5.73 -7.60 0.31
CA GLY A 272 7.00 -7.53 1.02
C GLY A 272 8.23 -7.87 0.20
N MET A 273 8.15 -7.86 -1.13
CA MET A 273 9.26 -8.21 -2.02
C MET A 273 10.40 -7.19 -2.01
N ARG A 274 10.08 -5.93 -1.71
CA ARG A 274 11.01 -4.82 -1.42
C ARG A 274 11.56 -4.86 0.01
N GLY A 275 11.13 -5.84 0.83
CA GLY A 275 11.63 -6.01 2.19
C GLY A 275 13.14 -6.20 2.22
N ARG A 276 13.81 -5.76 3.30
CA ARG A 276 15.26 -5.95 3.48
C ARG A 276 15.63 -7.43 3.38
N SER A 277 14.89 -8.29 4.07
CA SER A 277 15.04 -9.75 4.03
C SER A 277 14.95 -10.28 2.60
N SER A 278 13.87 -9.94 1.89
CA SER A 278 13.64 -10.33 0.49
C SER A 278 14.78 -9.91 -0.43
N THR A 279 15.25 -8.67 -0.29
CA THR A 279 16.37 -8.15 -1.09
C THR A 279 17.68 -8.88 -0.79
N MET A 280 17.97 -9.19 0.48
CA MET A 280 19.15 -9.96 0.87
C MET A 280 19.11 -11.38 0.30
N MET A 281 17.96 -12.06 0.40
CA MET A 281 17.79 -13.42 -0.11
C MET A 281 17.91 -13.47 -1.64
N LEU A 282 17.25 -12.56 -2.36
CA LEU A 282 17.36 -12.46 -3.81
C LEU A 282 18.79 -12.15 -4.23
N GLY A 283 19.48 -11.22 -3.56
CA GLY A 283 20.86 -10.86 -3.84
C GLY A 283 21.82 -12.03 -3.65
N ALA A 284 21.72 -12.75 -2.53
CA ALA A 284 22.53 -13.92 -2.23
C ALA A 284 22.31 -15.05 -3.25
N ALA A 285 21.05 -15.35 -3.59
CA ALA A 285 20.70 -16.34 -4.59
C ALA A 285 21.25 -15.97 -5.98
N THR A 286 21.07 -14.71 -6.39
CA THR A 286 21.54 -14.21 -7.69
C THR A 286 23.05 -14.28 -7.80
N GLY A 287 23.78 -13.81 -6.79
CA GLY A 287 25.24 -13.85 -6.77
C GLY A 287 25.80 -15.27 -6.80
N THR A 288 25.16 -16.19 -6.06
CA THR A 288 25.54 -17.61 -6.04
C THR A 288 25.33 -18.25 -7.42
N ALA A 289 24.17 -18.00 -8.04
CA ALA A 289 23.87 -18.52 -9.37
C ALA A 289 24.82 -17.96 -10.44
N ALA A 290 25.07 -16.65 -10.43
CA ALA A 290 26.03 -16.02 -11.33
C ALA A 290 27.43 -16.62 -11.19
N ASN A 291 27.88 -16.88 -9.95
CA ASN A 291 29.18 -17.51 -9.69
C ASN A 291 29.22 -18.97 -10.19
N ALA A 292 28.14 -19.74 -10.02
CA ALA A 292 28.05 -21.13 -10.49
C ALA A 292 28.12 -21.25 -12.03
N CYS A 293 27.70 -20.20 -12.75
CA CYS A 293 27.79 -20.11 -14.20
C CYS A 293 29.19 -19.70 -14.71
N ARG A 294 30.12 -19.30 -13.84
CA ARG A 294 31.48 -18.90 -14.25
C ARG A 294 32.21 -20.08 -14.90
N GLY A 295 32.88 -19.82 -16.02
CA GLY A 295 33.63 -20.83 -16.77
C GLY A 295 32.76 -21.82 -17.57
N ARG A 296 31.43 -21.81 -17.38
CA ARG A 296 30.49 -22.52 -18.25
C ARG A 296 30.17 -21.61 -19.42
N GLY A 297 31.09 -21.56 -20.39
CA GLY A 297 30.86 -20.88 -21.67
C GLY A 297 29.54 -21.34 -22.29
N ARG A 298 28.85 -20.42 -22.97
CA ARG A 298 27.53 -20.61 -23.58
C ARG A 298 27.54 -21.88 -24.44
N ARG A 299 26.96 -22.99 -23.93
CA ARG A 299 26.62 -24.14 -24.77
C ARG A 299 25.40 -23.71 -25.57
N ARG A 300 25.64 -23.27 -26.80
CA ARG A 300 24.59 -23.17 -27.82
C ARG A 300 24.04 -24.55 -28.12
#